data_AF-A0A7C7KQZ9-F1
#
_entry.id   AF-A0A7C7KQZ9-F1
#
_cell.length_a   1.000
_cell.length_b   1.000
_cell.length_c   1.000
_cell.angle_alpha   90.00
_cell.angle_beta   90.00
_cell.angle_gamma   90.00
#
_symmetry.space_group_name_H-M   'P 1'
#
loop_
_entity.id
_entity.type
_entity.pdbx_description
1 polymer ?
#
loop_
_entity_poly.entity_id
_entity_poly.type
_entity_poly.pdbx_seq_one_letter_code
_entity_poly.pdbx_strand_id
1 'polypeptide(L)'
;MEDMVVGGYLVKGDRYYTKDHEWVYIRNGKAQVGITDYAQKMLGDIVYVDAPEREQEVEAGETLANIESVKNVAPVYSPITGTVVEVNEELADEPALINEDPYESGWIAVLEMKDPTEVEDLMLASDYAELLREIVKEEQGEEATEEVPVEGMEESLENIPEEELGYEEDR
;
A
#
# COMPACT_ATOMS: atom_id res chain seq x y z
N MET A 1 -6.63 15.51 -12.75
CA MET A 1 -7.37 15.88 -11.53
C MET A 1 -6.36 16.42 -10.52
N GLU A 2 -6.80 17.00 -9.41
CA GLU A 2 -5.88 17.41 -8.34
C GLU A 2 -5.44 16.19 -7.52
N ASP A 3 -4.27 16.28 -6.89
CA ASP A 3 -3.78 15.29 -5.94
C ASP A 3 -4.68 15.26 -4.69
N MET A 4 -4.86 14.08 -4.10
CA MET A 4 -5.72 13.85 -2.93
C MET A 4 -4.95 13.14 -1.82
N VAL A 5 -5.40 13.32 -0.58
CA VAL A 5 -4.92 12.55 0.57
C VAL A 5 -6.11 11.85 1.21
N VAL A 6 -6.04 10.52 1.35
CA VAL A 6 -7.09 9.68 1.95
C VAL A 6 -6.46 8.84 3.04
N GLY A 7 -6.90 8.99 4.30
CA GLY A 7 -6.35 8.21 5.42
C GLY A 7 -4.85 8.38 5.68
N GLY A 8 -4.22 9.43 5.16
CA GLY A 8 -2.77 9.63 5.22
C GLY A 8 -2.00 9.03 4.03
N TYR A 9 -2.72 8.53 3.02
CA TYR A 9 -2.17 8.02 1.76
C TYR A 9 -2.34 9.04 0.65
N LEU A 10 -1.25 9.34 -0.07
CA LEU A 10 -1.27 10.23 -1.23
C LEU A 10 -1.86 9.51 -2.44
N VAL A 11 -2.70 10.19 -3.21
CA VAL A 11 -3.23 9.74 -4.51
C VAL A 11 -2.98 10.84 -5.54
N LYS A 12 -2.22 10.52 -6.58
CA LYS A 12 -1.90 11.44 -7.69
C LYS A 12 -3.08 11.57 -8.66
N GLY A 13 -3.41 12.79 -9.04
CA GLY A 13 -4.58 13.07 -9.87
C GLY A 13 -4.41 12.84 -11.38
N ASP A 14 -3.20 12.47 -11.83
CA ASP A 14 -2.78 12.45 -13.23
C ASP A 14 -2.51 11.05 -13.81
N ARG A 15 -2.83 10.01 -13.06
CA ARG A 15 -2.58 8.61 -13.41
C ARG A 15 -3.79 7.73 -13.11
N TYR A 16 -3.77 6.51 -13.65
CA TYR A 16 -4.78 5.49 -13.38
C TYR A 16 -4.28 4.51 -12.32
N TYR A 17 -5.19 3.71 -11.80
CA TYR A 17 -4.97 2.82 -10.66
C TYR A 17 -5.62 1.46 -10.86
N THR A 18 -5.13 0.46 -10.15
CA THR A 18 -5.70 -0.89 -10.06
C THR A 18 -6.23 -1.15 -8.65
N LYS A 19 -7.05 -2.20 -8.52
CA LYS A 19 -7.55 -2.65 -7.21
C LYS A 19 -6.44 -3.27 -6.36
N ASP A 20 -5.40 -3.79 -7.01
CA ASP A 20 -4.22 -4.37 -6.39
C ASP A 20 -3.15 -3.32 -6.03
N HIS A 21 -3.52 -2.03 -6.10
CA HIS A 21 -2.74 -0.89 -5.62
C HIS A 21 -1.46 -0.59 -6.41
N GLU A 22 -1.49 -0.87 -7.71
CA GLU A 22 -0.57 -0.30 -8.71
C GLU A 22 -1.11 1.02 -9.27
N TRP A 23 -0.21 1.81 -9.83
CA TRP A 23 -0.54 2.99 -10.64
C TRP A 23 0.07 2.89 -12.03
N VAL A 24 -0.59 3.54 -13.00
CA VAL A 24 -0.06 3.69 -14.36
C VAL A 24 -0.17 5.12 -14.87
N TYR A 25 0.97 5.68 -15.23
CA TYR A 25 1.08 7.00 -15.87
C TYR A 25 1.29 6.83 -17.37
N ILE A 26 0.32 7.28 -18.17
CA ILE A 26 0.33 7.06 -19.62
C ILE A 26 0.78 8.31 -20.37
N ARG A 27 1.80 8.16 -21.21
CA ARG A 27 2.27 9.24 -22.10
C ARG A 27 2.73 8.66 -23.43
N ASN A 28 2.16 9.16 -24.52
CA ASN A 28 2.53 8.79 -25.90
C ASN A 28 2.48 7.27 -26.18
N GLY A 29 1.46 6.57 -25.69
CA GLY A 29 1.31 5.11 -25.88
C GLY A 29 2.20 4.25 -24.99
N LYS A 30 2.94 4.88 -24.05
CA LYS A 30 3.73 4.20 -23.04
C LYS A 30 3.08 4.33 -21.67
N ALA A 31 3.11 3.24 -20.92
CA ALA A 31 2.57 3.11 -19.58
C ALA A 31 3.73 2.93 -18.59
N GLN A 32 4.02 3.96 -17.79
CA GLN A 32 4.95 3.83 -16.66
C GLN A 32 4.18 3.29 -15.46
N VAL A 33 4.71 2.24 -14.83
CA VAL A 33 4.03 1.47 -13.78
C VAL A 33 4.84 1.51 -12.48
N GLY A 34 4.16 1.57 -11.35
CA GLY A 34 4.72 1.43 -10.01
C GLY A 34 3.64 1.07 -8.99
N ILE A 35 4.02 0.99 -7.70
CA ILE A 35 3.06 0.75 -6.61
C ILE A 35 2.69 2.05 -5.90
N THR A 36 1.50 2.08 -5.30
CA THR A 36 0.97 3.27 -4.61
C THR A 36 1.61 3.53 -3.24
N ASP A 37 1.41 4.74 -2.72
CA ASP A 37 1.81 5.10 -1.36
C ASP A 37 1.11 4.23 -0.29
N TYR A 38 -0.12 3.78 -0.55
CA TYR A 38 -0.77 2.78 0.29
C TYR A 38 -0.01 1.46 0.26
N ALA A 39 0.25 0.91 -0.94
CA ALA A 39 0.92 -0.39 -1.08
C ALA A 39 2.30 -0.43 -0.41
N GLN A 40 3.14 0.60 -0.61
CA GLN A 40 4.48 0.61 -0.01
C GLN A 40 4.42 0.65 1.53
N LYS A 41 3.47 1.39 2.12
CA LYS A 41 3.28 1.42 3.58
C LYS A 41 2.82 0.06 4.12
N MET A 42 1.95 -0.63 3.39
CA MET A 42 1.49 -1.97 3.77
C MET A 42 2.61 -3.00 3.70
N LEU A 43 3.50 -2.90 2.70
CA LEU A 43 4.69 -3.74 2.60
C LEU A 43 5.73 -3.43 3.69
N GLY A 44 5.85 -2.17 4.10
CA GLY A 44 6.88 -1.69 5.02
C GLY A 44 8.22 -1.50 4.30
N ASP A 45 9.33 -1.65 5.02
CA ASP A 45 10.67 -1.37 4.51
C ASP A 45 11.04 -2.33 3.36
N ILE A 46 11.10 -1.81 2.14
CA ILE A 46 11.42 -2.55 0.93
C ILE A 46 12.94 -2.72 0.84
N VAL A 47 13.37 -3.97 0.61
CA VAL A 47 14.79 -4.35 0.63
C VAL A 47 15.25 -4.96 -0.68
N TYR A 48 14.34 -5.39 -1.56
CA TYR A 48 14.68 -5.95 -2.85
C TYR A 48 13.52 -5.82 -3.85
N VAL A 49 13.86 -5.67 -5.13
CA VAL A 49 12.92 -5.63 -6.25
C VAL A 49 13.40 -6.61 -7.32
N ASP A 50 12.61 -7.64 -7.59
CA ASP A 50 12.76 -8.54 -8.73
C ASP A 50 12.10 -7.87 -9.95
N ALA A 51 12.86 -6.99 -10.60
CA ALA A 51 12.39 -6.20 -11.73
C ALA A 51 12.20 -7.06 -13.01
N PRO A 52 11.30 -6.66 -13.93
CA PRO A 52 11.11 -7.38 -15.18
C PRO A 52 12.34 -7.31 -16.09
N GLU A 53 12.39 -8.20 -17.07
CA GLU A 53 13.40 -8.12 -18.13
C GLU A 53 12.95 -7.15 -19.24
N ARG A 54 13.90 -6.39 -19.79
CA ARG A 54 13.65 -5.59 -21.00
C ARG A 54 13.26 -6.51 -22.17
N GLU A 55 12.33 -6.06 -23.00
CA GLU A 55 11.73 -6.82 -24.12
C GLU A 55 10.80 -7.96 -23.70
N GLN A 56 10.57 -8.19 -22.40
CA GLN A 56 9.55 -9.11 -21.92
C GLN A 56 8.16 -8.66 -22.38
N GLU A 57 7.36 -9.59 -22.92
CA GLU A 57 5.93 -9.39 -23.13
C GLU A 57 5.17 -9.82 -21.87
N VAL A 58 4.15 -9.05 -21.49
CA VAL A 58 3.33 -9.30 -20.31
C VAL A 58 1.86 -8.98 -20.63
N GLU A 59 0.94 -9.84 -20.17
CA GLU A 59 -0.51 -9.59 -20.27
C GLU A 59 -1.03 -8.84 -19.04
N ALA A 60 -2.14 -8.11 -19.21
CA ALA A 60 -2.82 -7.47 -18.09
C ALA A 60 -3.18 -8.49 -17.00
N GLY A 61 -2.83 -8.19 -15.74
CA GLY A 61 -3.02 -9.08 -14.59
C GLY A 61 -1.94 -10.13 -14.39
N GLU A 62 -0.97 -10.28 -15.30
CA GLU A 62 0.21 -11.12 -15.06
C GLU A 62 1.23 -10.41 -14.16
N THR A 63 2.07 -11.19 -13.47
CA THR A 63 3.15 -10.64 -12.64
C THR A 63 4.17 -9.90 -13.51
N LEU A 64 4.34 -8.60 -13.23
CA LEU A 64 5.35 -7.75 -13.83
C LEU A 64 6.65 -7.76 -13.03
N ALA A 65 6.56 -7.70 -11.71
CA ALA A 65 7.71 -7.68 -10.80
C ALA A 65 7.34 -8.33 -9.46
N ASN A 66 8.33 -8.63 -8.63
CA ASN A 66 8.10 -8.94 -7.21
C ASN A 66 8.83 -7.94 -6.33
N ILE A 67 8.18 -7.49 -5.26
CA ILE A 67 8.77 -6.62 -4.24
C ILE A 67 8.93 -7.42 -2.96
N GLU A 68 10.13 -7.39 -2.41
CA GLU A 68 10.45 -8.00 -1.12
C GLU A 68 10.73 -6.90 -0.09
N SER A 69 10.03 -6.99 1.03
CA SER A 69 10.24 -6.17 2.21
C SER A 69 10.80 -7.01 3.36
N VAL A 70 11.15 -6.38 4.47
CA VAL A 70 11.54 -7.09 5.70
C VAL A 70 10.42 -8.02 6.22
N LYS A 71 9.16 -7.78 5.82
CA LYS A 71 7.99 -8.51 6.32
C LYS A 71 7.48 -9.56 5.34
N ASN A 72 7.39 -9.25 4.05
CA ASN A 72 6.67 -10.05 3.06
C ASN A 72 7.29 -9.93 1.66
N VAL A 73 6.92 -10.86 0.78
CA VAL A 73 7.11 -10.75 -0.67
C VAL A 73 5.73 -10.58 -1.31
N ALA A 74 5.60 -9.61 -2.20
CA ALA A 74 4.36 -9.35 -2.93
C ALA A 74 4.62 -9.21 -4.43
N PRO A 75 3.76 -9.81 -5.28
CA PRO A 75 3.79 -9.55 -6.71
C PRO A 75 3.27 -8.13 -7.00
N VAL A 76 3.78 -7.54 -8.08
CA VAL A 76 3.22 -6.37 -8.75
C VAL A 76 2.65 -6.86 -10.07
N TYR A 77 1.37 -6.62 -10.31
CA TYR A 77 0.71 -7.06 -11.53
C TYR A 77 0.81 -5.98 -12.61
N SER A 78 0.88 -6.42 -13.87
CA SER A 78 0.83 -5.50 -15.00
C SER A 78 -0.58 -4.94 -15.15
N PRO A 79 -0.80 -3.61 -15.09
CA PRO A 79 -2.13 -3.02 -15.26
C PRO A 79 -2.67 -3.17 -16.69
N ILE A 80 -1.78 -3.33 -17.67
CA ILE A 80 -2.09 -3.40 -19.10
C ILE A 80 -1.21 -4.42 -19.81
N THR A 81 -1.66 -4.89 -20.97
CA THR A 81 -0.91 -5.78 -21.86
C THR A 81 0.11 -4.98 -22.65
N GLY A 82 1.37 -5.42 -22.66
CA GLY A 82 2.45 -4.64 -23.27
C GLY A 82 3.78 -5.36 -23.41
N THR A 83 4.77 -4.61 -23.86
CA THR A 83 6.17 -5.02 -23.89
C THR A 83 7.01 -4.08 -23.03
N VAL A 84 7.86 -4.62 -22.17
CA VAL A 84 8.75 -3.84 -21.31
C VAL A 84 9.80 -3.13 -22.17
N VAL A 85 9.73 -1.79 -22.22
CA VAL A 85 10.64 -0.94 -22.99
C VAL A 85 11.59 -0.11 -22.12
N GLU A 86 11.39 -0.12 -20.80
CA GLU A 86 12.27 0.51 -19.82
C GLU A 86 12.09 -0.17 -18.46
N VAL A 87 13.17 -0.27 -17.70
CA VAL A 87 13.20 -0.81 -16.34
C VAL A 87 13.96 0.19 -15.48
N ASN A 88 13.50 0.43 -14.26
CA ASN A 88 14.21 1.31 -13.34
C ASN A 88 15.41 0.58 -12.72
N GLU A 89 16.58 0.72 -13.35
CA GLU A 89 17.81 0.07 -12.91
C GLU A 89 18.28 0.57 -11.53
N GLU A 90 17.85 1.75 -11.09
CA GLU A 90 18.23 2.30 -9.78
C GLU A 90 17.69 1.45 -8.62
N LEU A 91 16.56 0.75 -8.81
CA LEU A 91 15.95 -0.08 -7.76
C LEU A 91 16.78 -1.32 -7.38
N ALA A 92 17.75 -1.71 -8.21
CA ALA A 92 18.68 -2.80 -7.87
C ALA A 92 19.63 -2.41 -6.72
N ASP A 93 20.02 -1.13 -6.66
CA ASP A 93 20.93 -0.59 -5.65
C ASP A 93 20.17 0.17 -4.55
N GLU A 94 19.05 0.82 -4.89
CA GLU A 94 18.26 1.69 -4.01
C GLU A 94 16.76 1.31 -3.98
N PRO A 95 16.40 0.11 -3.52
CA PRO A 95 15.00 -0.35 -3.49
C PRO A 95 14.08 0.51 -2.59
N ALA A 96 14.66 1.22 -1.61
CA ALA A 96 13.95 2.15 -0.72
C ALA A 96 13.34 3.36 -1.46
N LEU A 97 13.74 3.65 -2.70
CA LEU A 97 13.11 4.69 -3.53
C LEU A 97 11.60 4.48 -3.68
N ILE A 98 11.13 3.22 -3.64
CA ILE A 98 9.70 2.90 -3.65
C ILE A 98 9.01 3.39 -2.37
N ASN A 99 9.68 3.28 -1.21
CA ASN A 99 9.12 3.81 0.04
C ASN A 99 9.17 5.34 0.10
N GLU A 100 10.24 5.95 -0.42
CA GLU A 100 10.49 7.40 -0.34
C GLU A 100 9.64 8.22 -1.31
N ASP A 101 9.56 7.79 -2.57
CA ASP A 101 8.83 8.49 -3.63
C ASP A 101 8.18 7.50 -4.61
N PRO A 102 7.13 6.79 -4.17
CA PRO A 102 6.48 5.71 -4.94
C PRO A 102 5.92 6.17 -6.30
N TYR A 103 5.69 7.47 -6.46
CA TYR A 103 5.04 8.04 -7.64
C TYR A 103 6.01 8.68 -8.63
N GLU A 104 7.24 8.97 -8.23
CA GLU A 104 8.26 9.53 -9.13
C GLU A 104 9.45 8.58 -9.23
N SER A 105 10.46 8.64 -8.36
CA SER A 105 11.67 7.80 -8.48
C SER A 105 11.43 6.31 -8.21
N GLY A 106 10.34 5.94 -7.54
CA GLY A 106 9.94 4.57 -7.24
C GLY A 106 9.20 3.83 -8.36
N TRP A 107 9.18 4.35 -9.60
CA TRP A 107 8.61 3.63 -10.75
C TRP A 107 9.40 2.34 -11.03
N ILE A 108 8.73 1.30 -11.57
CA ILE A 108 9.31 -0.03 -11.75
C ILE A 108 9.69 -0.28 -13.21
N ALA A 109 8.75 -0.08 -14.12
CA ALA A 109 8.93 -0.35 -15.54
C ALA A 109 8.09 0.59 -16.41
N VAL A 110 8.47 0.69 -17.68
CA VAL A 110 7.66 1.32 -18.74
C VAL A 110 7.30 0.26 -19.76
N LEU A 111 6.01 0.16 -20.06
CA LEU A 111 5.45 -0.73 -21.06
C LEU A 111 5.06 0.05 -22.32
N GLU A 112 5.41 -0.46 -23.50
CA GLU A 112 4.74 -0.08 -24.74
C GLU A 112 3.41 -0.83 -24.80
N MET A 113 2.30 -0.08 -24.84
CA MET A 113 0.96 -0.66 -24.76
C MET A 113 0.61 -1.42 -26.05
N LYS A 114 0.11 -2.66 -25.95
CA LYS A 114 -0.40 -3.40 -27.11
C LYS A 114 -1.82 -2.97 -27.48
N ASP A 115 -2.66 -2.65 -26.50
CA ASP A 115 -4.02 -2.15 -26.70
C ASP A 115 -4.28 -0.91 -25.82
N PRO A 116 -4.37 0.30 -26.39
CA PRO A 116 -4.66 1.52 -25.64
C PRO A 116 -6.03 1.53 -24.94
N THR A 117 -6.97 0.66 -25.33
CA THR A 117 -8.34 0.65 -24.79
C THR A 117 -8.43 -0.02 -23.42
N GLU A 118 -7.44 -0.82 -23.02
CA GLU A 118 -7.37 -1.43 -21.67
C GLU A 118 -7.34 -0.38 -20.55
N VAL A 119 -7.01 0.88 -20.85
CA VAL A 119 -7.13 1.99 -19.89
C VAL A 119 -8.56 2.20 -19.37
N GLU A 120 -9.57 1.78 -20.13
CA GLU A 120 -10.98 1.91 -19.75
C GLU A 120 -11.37 0.98 -18.59
N ASP A 121 -10.59 -0.09 -18.36
CA ASP A 121 -10.79 -1.03 -17.25
C ASP A 121 -10.09 -0.59 -15.96
N LEU A 122 -9.27 0.46 -16.02
CA LEU A 122 -8.53 0.99 -14.88
C LEU A 122 -9.33 2.04 -14.10
N MET A 123 -9.01 2.18 -12.83
CA MET A 123 -9.64 3.18 -11.97
C MET A 123 -9.06 4.57 -12.19
N LEU A 124 -9.93 5.57 -12.20
CA LEU A 124 -9.51 6.95 -12.05
C LEU A 124 -9.02 7.20 -10.62
N ALA A 125 -8.23 8.25 -10.43
CA ALA A 125 -7.77 8.69 -9.11
C ALA A 125 -8.93 8.87 -8.11
N SER A 126 -10.10 9.35 -8.55
CA SER A 126 -11.29 9.50 -7.70
C SER A 126 -11.83 8.17 -7.19
N ASP A 127 -11.81 7.14 -8.04
CA ASP A 127 -12.37 5.83 -7.74
C ASP A 127 -11.43 5.07 -6.80
N TYR A 128 -10.12 5.15 -7.05
CA TYR A 128 -9.11 4.63 -6.13
C TYR A 128 -9.13 5.34 -4.77
N ALA A 129 -9.33 6.66 -4.76
CA ALA A 129 -9.50 7.40 -3.52
C ALA A 129 -10.74 6.95 -2.73
N GLU A 130 -11.83 6.55 -3.39
CA GLU A 130 -13.00 5.97 -2.72
C GLU A 130 -12.71 4.59 -2.16
N LEU A 131 -12.03 3.72 -2.94
CA LEU A 131 -11.57 2.42 -2.46
C LEU A 131 -10.72 2.57 -1.18
N LEU A 132 -9.78 3.51 -1.15
CA LEU A 132 -8.99 3.77 0.06
C LEU A 132 -9.83 4.29 1.24
N ARG A 133 -10.89 5.07 1.00
CA ARG A 133 -11.79 5.51 2.09
C ARG A 133 -12.52 4.34 2.72
N GLU A 134 -12.95 3.37 1.90
CA GLU A 134 -13.59 2.15 2.39
C GLU A 134 -12.62 1.33 3.23
N ILE A 135 -11.41 1.07 2.72
CA ILE A 135 -10.35 0.34 3.45
C ILE A 135 -10.02 1.01 4.78
N VAL A 136 -9.74 2.31 4.78
CA VAL A 136 -9.36 3.06 6.00
C VAL A 136 -10.50 3.06 7.03
N LYS A 137 -11.76 3.14 6.57
CA LYS A 137 -12.92 3.08 7.45
C LYS A 137 -13.09 1.69 8.06
N GLU A 138 -12.82 0.63 7.31
CA GLU A 138 -12.85 -0.75 7.82
C GLU A 138 -11.76 -0.97 8.87
N GLU A 139 -10.51 -0.58 8.60
CA GLU A 139 -9.39 -0.70 9.56
C GLU A 139 -9.66 0.06 10.87
N GLN A 140 -10.18 1.29 10.79
CA GLN A 140 -10.52 2.09 11.98
C GLN A 140 -11.79 1.59 12.69
N GLY A 141 -12.68 0.93 11.96
CA GLY A 141 -13.88 0.32 12.51
C GLY A 141 -13.59 -0.98 13.26
N GLU A 142 -12.60 -1.76 12.81
CA GLU A 142 -12.15 -2.97 13.50
C GLU A 142 -11.44 -2.66 14.82
N GLU A 143 -10.58 -1.63 14.88
CA GLU A 143 -9.94 -1.17 16.13
C GLU A 143 -10.97 -0.72 17.20
N ALA A 144 -12.16 -0.27 16.80
CA ALA A 144 -13.22 0.12 17.74
C ALA A 144 -14.03 -1.08 18.31
N THR A 145 -13.81 -2.30 17.82
CA THR A 145 -14.61 -3.49 18.17
C THR A 145 -13.86 -4.60 18.90
N GLU A 146 -12.55 -4.45 19.20
CA GLU A 146 -11.95 -5.20 20.30
C GLU A 146 -12.51 -4.69 21.63
N GLU A 147 -13.74 -5.11 21.96
CA GLU A 147 -14.27 -5.01 23.31
C GLU A 147 -13.33 -5.79 24.24
N VAL A 148 -12.51 -5.09 25.02
CA VAL A 148 -11.85 -5.70 26.18
C VAL A 148 -12.97 -6.15 27.13
N PRO A 149 -13.13 -7.46 27.41
CA PRO A 149 -14.19 -7.90 28.30
C PRO A 149 -13.99 -7.27 29.67
N VAL A 150 -15.01 -6.56 30.17
CA VAL A 150 -15.01 -5.98 31.54
C VAL A 150 -15.24 -7.05 32.61
N GLU A 151 -15.41 -8.32 32.22
CA GLU A 151 -15.56 -9.44 33.16
C GLU A 151 -14.21 -9.80 33.78
N GLY A 152 -13.90 -9.12 34.88
CA GLY A 152 -12.80 -9.47 35.78
C GLY A 152 -12.39 -8.38 36.77
N MET A 153 -12.89 -7.14 36.63
CA MET A 153 -12.47 -6.04 37.51
C MET A 153 -13.35 -5.80 38.75
N GLU A 154 -14.48 -6.50 38.90
CA GLU A 154 -15.37 -6.30 40.06
C GLU A 154 -15.18 -7.30 41.22
N GLU A 155 -14.44 -8.41 41.05
CA GLU A 155 -14.28 -9.40 42.14
C GLU A 155 -13.01 -9.25 43.00
N SER A 156 -12.14 -8.26 42.76
CA SER A 156 -10.86 -8.16 43.49
C SER A 156 -10.80 -7.13 44.61
N LEU A 157 -11.83 -6.28 44.78
CA LEU A 157 -11.83 -5.23 45.82
C LEU A 157 -12.51 -5.63 47.12
N GLU A 158 -13.28 -6.73 47.15
CA GLU A 158 -14.00 -7.16 48.37
C GLU A 158 -13.18 -8.08 49.30
N ASN A 159 -11.93 -8.41 48.94
CA ASN A 159 -11.10 -9.33 49.72
C ASN A 159 -9.75 -8.76 50.17
N ILE A 160 -9.61 -7.43 50.22
CA ILE A 160 -8.44 -6.80 50.84
C ILE A 160 -8.61 -6.95 52.37
N PRO A 161 -7.73 -7.69 53.08
CA PRO A 161 -7.78 -7.76 54.53
C PRO A 161 -7.60 -6.36 55.13
N GLU A 162 -8.43 -6.00 56.11
CA GLU A 162 -8.39 -4.67 56.77
C GLU A 162 -7.02 -4.32 57.39
N GLU A 163 -6.11 -5.30 57.52
CA GLU A 163 -4.78 -5.16 58.12
C GLU A 163 -3.76 -4.42 57.23
N GLU A 164 -4.03 -4.27 55.92
CA GLU A 164 -3.17 -3.53 54.98
C GLU A 164 -3.64 -2.08 54.75
N LEU A 165 -4.77 -1.67 55.34
CA LEU A 165 -5.18 -0.28 55.38
C LEU A 165 -4.41 0.43 56.50
N GLY A 166 -3.14 0.71 56.21
CA GLY A 166 -2.26 1.50 57.08
C GLY A 166 -2.84 2.88 57.36
N TYR A 167 -3.56 3.01 58.47
CA TYR A 167 -3.82 4.28 59.12
C TYR A 167 -2.78 4.46 60.23
N GLU A 168 -1.68 5.16 59.90
CA GLU A 168 -0.91 5.86 60.91
C GLU A 168 -1.78 7.01 61.45
N GLU A 169 -2.21 6.93 62.71
CA GLU A 169 -2.60 8.12 63.48
C GLU A 169 -1.81 8.19 64.78
N ASP A 170 -1.03 9.26 64.87
CA ASP A 170 -0.24 9.75 66.00
C ASP A 170 -0.98 9.68 67.36
N ARG A 171 -0.37 9.00 68.36
CA ARG A 171 0.02 9.54 69.68
C ARG A 171 0.51 8.49 70.67
#